data_AF-A0A955G481-F1
#
_entry.id   AF-A0A955G481-F1
#
_cell.length_a   1.000
_cell.length_b   1.000
_cell.length_c   1.000
_cell.angle_alpha   90.00
_cell.angle_beta   90.00
_cell.angle_gamma   90.00
#
_symmetry.space_group_name_H-M   'P 1'
#
loop_
_entity.id
_entity.type
_entity.pdbx_description
1 polymer ?
#
loop_
_entity_poly.entity_id
_entity_poly.type
_entity_poly.pdbx_seq_one_letter_code
_entity_poly.pdbx_strand_id
1 'polypeptide(L)'
;MNQWYVIAGGPGCGKTTTVNALAKRGYKTVHEAARAVIEEANAAGVTTEELRKDEPAFQDSILQRKLKIEDTLDPNEITIFDRGLHDTEAYVIAYNIPISAAIKSALSKNHYKKVFILDELIVYEQNDSRIENQKMANYIHKLHIQVYQRYGMKPIMVPVMPVEDRVDFIIEHIEN
;
A
#
# COMPACT_ATOMS: atom_id res chain seq x y z
N MET A 1 -9.47 -4.86 18.43
CA MET A 1 -9.05 -4.63 17.02
C MET A 1 -8.68 -3.17 16.90
N ASN A 2 -7.64 -2.85 16.12
CA ASN A 2 -7.26 -1.46 15.87
C ASN A 2 -8.32 -0.71 15.04
N GLN A 3 -8.17 0.60 14.90
CA GLN A 3 -8.95 1.48 14.02
C GLN A 3 -8.14 1.85 12.78
N TRP A 4 -7.43 0.87 12.23
CA TRP A 4 -6.50 1.09 11.12
C TRP A 4 -7.10 0.56 9.82
N TYR A 5 -7.03 1.39 8.79
CA TYR A 5 -7.67 1.15 7.50
C TYR A 5 -6.66 1.29 6.38
N VAL A 6 -6.66 0.39 5.40
CA VAL A 6 -5.70 0.47 4.29
C VAL A 6 -6.40 0.82 2.99
N ILE A 7 -5.78 1.71 2.22
CA ILE A 7 -6.07 1.89 0.80
C ILE A 7 -4.97 1.20 0.00
N ALA A 8 -5.32 0.11 -0.68
CA ALA A 8 -4.44 -0.71 -1.48
C ALA A 8 -4.95 -0.84 -2.92
N GLY A 9 -4.16 -1.48 -3.78
CA GLY A 9 -4.46 -1.64 -5.21
C GLY A 9 -3.23 -1.41 -6.08
N GLY A 10 -3.34 -1.81 -7.35
CA GLY A 10 -2.26 -1.72 -8.33
C GLY A 10 -1.69 -0.30 -8.53
N PRO A 11 -0.49 -0.17 -9.12
CA PRO A 11 0.04 1.13 -9.54
C PRO A 11 -0.98 1.88 -10.41
N GLY A 12 -1.17 3.18 -10.14
CA GLY A 12 -2.01 4.03 -10.98
C GLY A 12 -3.53 4.06 -10.70
N CYS A 13 -4.05 3.33 -9.71
CA CYS A 13 -5.49 3.37 -9.35
C CYS A 13 -5.94 4.61 -8.55
N GLY A 14 -5.04 5.56 -8.30
CA GLY A 14 -5.36 6.83 -7.62
C GLY A 14 -5.33 6.78 -6.09
N LYS A 15 -4.64 5.82 -5.47
CA LYS A 15 -4.53 5.68 -4.00
C LYS A 15 -4.12 6.98 -3.30
N THR A 16 -2.99 7.56 -3.70
CA THR A 16 -2.48 8.80 -3.10
C THR A 16 -3.48 9.95 -3.26
N THR A 17 -4.18 10.04 -4.40
CA THR A 17 -5.25 11.03 -4.58
C THR A 17 -6.38 10.83 -3.59
N THR A 18 -6.82 9.58 -3.39
CA THR A 18 -7.86 9.22 -2.42
C THR A 18 -7.43 9.47 -0.98
N VAL A 19 -6.21 9.09 -0.60
CA VAL A 19 -5.65 9.34 0.74
C VAL A 19 -5.56 10.84 1.01
N ASN A 20 -5.07 11.63 0.06
CA ASN A 20 -5.00 13.08 0.20
C ASN A 20 -6.39 13.72 0.35
N ALA A 21 -7.40 13.20 -0.34
CA ALA A 21 -8.77 13.68 -0.22
C ALA A 21 -9.36 13.32 1.16
N LEU A 22 -9.11 12.12 1.68
CA LEU A 22 -9.48 11.73 3.04
C LEU A 22 -8.80 12.60 4.11
N ALA A 23 -7.52 12.94 3.92
CA ALA A 23 -6.80 13.86 4.80
C ALA A 23 -7.47 15.24 4.83
N LYS A 24 -7.93 15.76 3.68
CA LYS A 24 -8.70 17.02 3.59
C LYS A 24 -10.06 16.94 4.30
N ARG A 25 -10.62 15.74 4.45
CA ARG A 25 -11.84 15.48 5.23
C ARG A 25 -11.58 15.33 6.74
N GLY A 26 -10.33 15.48 7.19
CA GLY A 26 -9.96 15.47 8.62
C GLY A 26 -9.47 14.12 9.14
N TYR A 27 -9.30 13.12 8.27
CA TYR A 27 -8.78 11.81 8.67
C TYR A 27 -7.25 11.82 8.80
N LYS A 28 -6.73 11.16 9.83
CA LYS A 28 -5.30 10.91 9.95
C LYS A 28 -4.86 9.92 8.88
N THR A 29 -3.78 10.26 8.17
CA THR A 29 -3.24 9.45 7.08
C THR A 29 -1.76 9.16 7.24
N VAL A 30 -1.33 8.01 6.74
CA VAL A 30 0.08 7.59 6.65
C VAL A 30 0.41 7.38 5.19
N HIS A 31 1.31 8.19 4.64
CA HIS A 31 1.74 8.10 3.25
C HIS A 31 2.72 6.94 3.01
N GLU A 32 2.86 6.54 1.73
CA GLU A 32 3.68 5.41 1.31
C GLU A 32 5.16 5.55 1.74
N ALA A 33 5.59 4.68 2.65
CA ALA A 33 6.96 4.65 3.17
C ALA A 33 8.03 4.36 2.08
N ALA A 34 7.68 3.59 1.05
CA ALA A 34 8.62 3.24 -0.03
C ALA A 34 9.12 4.48 -0.78
N ARG A 35 8.25 5.48 -0.96
CA ARG A 35 8.62 6.75 -1.59
C ARG A 35 9.69 7.49 -0.79
N ALA A 36 9.52 7.57 0.53
CA ALA A 36 10.52 8.18 1.41
C ALA A 36 11.87 7.44 1.36
N VAL A 37 11.86 6.09 1.34
CA VAL A 37 13.10 5.30 1.22
C VAL A 37 13.82 5.59 -0.10
N ILE A 38 13.09 5.67 -1.22
CA ILE A 38 13.65 6.01 -2.53
C ILE A 38 14.20 7.44 -2.54
N GLU A 39 13.45 8.41 -2.01
CA GLU A 39 13.87 9.82 -1.94
C GLU A 39 15.12 10.00 -1.07
N GLU A 40 15.20 9.33 0.08
CA GLU A 40 16.38 9.33 0.96
C GLU A 40 17.61 8.70 0.29
N ALA A 41 17.43 7.59 -0.42
CA ALA A 41 18.52 6.94 -1.16
C ALA A 41 19.03 7.78 -2.33
N ASN A 42 18.11 8.36 -3.11
CA ASN A 42 18.46 9.27 -4.21
C ASN A 42 19.21 10.50 -3.67
N ALA A 43 18.79 11.05 -2.52
CA ALA A 43 19.50 12.16 -1.86
C ALA A 43 20.90 11.75 -1.38
N ALA A 44 21.11 10.48 -1.05
CA ALA A 44 22.41 9.89 -0.72
C ALA A 44 23.24 9.47 -1.96
N GLY A 45 22.76 9.77 -3.17
CA GLY A 45 23.44 9.44 -4.43
C GLY A 45 23.27 8.01 -4.91
N VAL A 46 22.36 7.24 -4.32
CA VAL A 46 22.02 5.87 -4.74
C VAL A 46 20.77 5.91 -5.61
N THR A 47 20.89 5.45 -6.85
CA THR A 47 19.76 5.41 -7.79
C THR A 47 18.72 4.36 -7.38
N THR A 48 17.49 4.52 -7.86
CA THR A 48 16.45 3.50 -7.66
C THR A 48 16.83 2.17 -8.31
N GLU A 49 17.52 2.17 -9.45
CA GLU A 49 18.04 0.92 -10.03
C GLU A 49 19.08 0.24 -9.13
N GLU A 50 19.95 1.01 -8.47
CA GLU A 50 20.95 0.48 -7.55
C GLU A 50 20.34 -0.12 -6.29
N LEU A 51 19.32 0.53 -5.71
CA LEU A 51 18.57 -0.02 -4.58
C LEU A 51 17.96 -1.39 -4.92
N ARG A 52 17.43 -1.50 -6.14
CA ARG A 52 16.75 -2.72 -6.62
C ARG A 52 17.70 -3.84 -7.04
N LYS A 53 19.03 -3.62 -7.05
CA LYS A 53 20.01 -4.71 -7.27
C LYS A 53 19.94 -5.78 -6.17
N ASP A 54 19.66 -5.35 -4.94
CA ASP A 54 19.32 -6.23 -3.81
C ASP A 54 17.86 -5.98 -3.42
N GLU A 55 16.98 -6.42 -4.30
CA GLU A 55 15.54 -6.30 -4.12
C GLU A 55 15.03 -6.90 -2.79
N PRO A 56 15.52 -8.06 -2.29
CA PRO A 56 15.19 -8.52 -0.94
C PRO A 56 15.51 -7.50 0.15
N ALA A 57 16.73 -6.95 0.18
CA ALA A 57 17.13 -5.97 1.18
C ALA A 57 16.30 -4.67 1.08
N PHE A 58 15.96 -4.27 -0.14
CA PHE A 58 15.10 -3.12 -0.39
C PHE A 58 13.69 -3.34 0.19
N GLN A 59 13.05 -4.49 -0.08
CA GLN A 59 11.73 -4.81 0.47
C GLN A 59 11.74 -4.95 2.00
N ASP A 60 12.79 -5.54 2.57
CA ASP A 60 12.99 -5.60 4.02
C ASP A 60 13.10 -4.19 4.62
N SER A 61 13.84 -3.28 3.97
CA SER A 61 13.98 -1.89 4.45
C SER A 61 12.65 -1.13 4.48
N ILE A 62 11.81 -1.31 3.45
CA ILE A 62 10.47 -0.72 3.37
C ILE A 62 9.60 -1.28 4.50
N LEU A 63 9.62 -2.60 4.72
CA LEU A 63 8.84 -3.22 5.79
C LEU A 63 9.26 -2.68 7.17
N GLN A 64 10.56 -2.61 7.44
CA GLN A 64 11.06 -2.09 8.72
C GLN A 64 10.65 -0.64 8.94
N ARG A 65 10.65 0.18 7.89
CA ARG A 65 10.16 1.57 7.98
C ARG A 65 8.66 1.61 8.29
N LYS A 66 7.85 0.79 7.61
CA LYS A 66 6.40 0.72 7.86
C LYS A 66 6.10 0.28 9.30
N LEU A 67 6.77 -0.76 9.80
CA LEU A 67 6.60 -1.24 11.18
C LEU A 67 6.95 -0.16 12.20
N LYS A 68 8.08 0.53 12.03
CA LYS A 68 8.46 1.64 12.91
C LYS A 68 7.43 2.78 12.92
N ILE A 69 6.81 3.07 11.77
CA ILE A 69 5.74 4.06 11.71
C ILE A 69 4.51 3.54 12.48
N GLU A 70 4.06 2.31 12.19
CA GLU A 70 2.90 1.70 12.83
C GLU A 70 3.05 1.58 14.36
N ASP A 71 4.26 1.27 14.86
CA ASP A 71 4.56 1.18 16.30
C ASP A 71 4.39 2.52 17.05
N THR A 72 4.37 3.65 16.34
CA THR A 72 4.17 4.99 16.94
C THR A 72 2.72 5.47 16.94
N LEU A 73 1.81 4.70 16.33
CA LEU A 73 0.42 5.09 16.16
C LEU A 73 -0.45 4.54 17.29
N ASP A 74 -1.48 5.30 17.67
CA ASP A 74 -2.50 4.79 18.58
C ASP A 74 -3.40 3.80 17.84
N PRO A 75 -3.51 2.53 18.29
CA PRO A 75 -4.40 1.55 17.67
C PRO A 75 -5.89 1.91 17.81
N ASN A 76 -6.26 2.84 18.70
CA ASN A 76 -7.65 3.26 18.89
C ASN A 76 -8.04 4.50 18.04
N GLU A 77 -7.06 5.15 17.43
CA GLU A 77 -7.28 6.30 16.55
C GLU A 77 -7.51 5.84 15.11
N ILE A 78 -8.52 6.42 14.45
CA ILE A 78 -8.77 6.15 13.02
C ILE A 78 -7.56 6.62 12.22
N THR A 79 -6.84 5.67 11.61
CA THR A 79 -5.68 5.95 10.76
C THR A 79 -5.81 5.24 9.42
N ILE A 80 -5.60 5.98 8.33
CA ILE A 80 -5.72 5.47 6.96
C ILE A 80 -4.33 5.40 6.31
N PHE A 81 -3.95 4.21 5.84
CA PHE A 81 -2.64 3.94 5.26
C PHE A 81 -2.70 3.96 3.73
N ASP A 82 -1.85 4.75 3.09
CA ASP A 82 -1.51 4.62 1.66
C ASP A 82 -0.58 3.40 1.52
N ARG A 83 -1.19 2.23 1.30
CA ARG A 83 -0.60 0.89 1.34
C ARG A 83 -0.23 0.41 2.74
N GLY A 84 -0.62 -0.82 3.06
CA GLY A 84 -0.27 -1.49 4.32
C GLY A 84 1.03 -2.29 4.23
N LEU A 85 1.36 -3.00 5.31
CA LEU A 85 2.47 -3.95 5.38
C LEU A 85 2.34 -5.05 4.32
N HIS A 86 1.12 -5.56 4.14
CA HIS A 86 0.81 -6.67 3.23
C HIS A 86 0.99 -6.33 1.75
N ASP A 87 0.94 -5.04 1.38
CA ASP A 87 1.34 -4.62 0.04
C ASP A 87 2.77 -5.07 -0.30
N THR A 88 3.68 -5.11 0.68
CA THR A 88 5.07 -5.55 0.46
C THR A 88 5.12 -6.99 -0.06
N GLU A 89 4.29 -7.91 0.45
CA GLU A 89 4.29 -9.30 -0.04
C GLU A 89 3.75 -9.43 -1.47
N ALA A 90 2.78 -8.59 -1.87
CA ALA A 90 2.31 -8.57 -3.25
C ALA A 90 3.46 -8.23 -4.23
N TYR A 91 4.31 -7.27 -3.87
CA TYR A 91 5.51 -6.95 -4.66
C TYR A 91 6.56 -8.07 -4.60
N VAL A 92 6.82 -8.63 -3.42
CA VAL A 92 7.75 -9.77 -3.26
C VAL A 92 7.37 -10.94 -4.17
N ILE A 93 6.07 -11.28 -4.25
CA ILE A 93 5.58 -12.32 -5.15
C ILE A 93 5.69 -11.88 -6.61
N ALA A 94 5.27 -10.65 -6.94
CA ALA A 94 5.24 -10.15 -8.32
C ALA A 94 6.61 -10.19 -9.00
N TYR A 95 7.66 -9.88 -8.24
CA TYR A 95 9.04 -9.84 -8.71
C TYR A 95 9.83 -11.12 -8.41
N ASN A 96 9.17 -12.19 -7.94
CA ASN A 96 9.78 -13.48 -7.61
C ASN A 96 10.95 -13.38 -6.62
N ILE A 97 10.79 -12.52 -5.61
CA ILE A 97 11.78 -12.23 -4.57
C ILE A 97 11.59 -13.25 -3.43
N PRO A 98 12.67 -13.84 -2.88
CA PRO A 98 12.58 -14.66 -1.69
C PRO A 98 12.04 -13.83 -0.50
N ILE A 99 10.96 -14.31 0.11
CA ILE A 99 10.41 -13.68 1.30
C ILE A 99 11.20 -14.07 2.56
N SER A 100 11.69 -13.08 3.30
CA SER A 100 12.40 -13.31 4.56
C SER A 100 11.46 -13.87 5.64
N ALA A 101 11.99 -14.66 6.57
CA ALA A 101 11.21 -15.14 7.72
C ALA A 101 10.72 -13.96 8.59
N ALA A 102 11.47 -12.87 8.62
CA ALA A 102 11.10 -11.62 9.29
C ALA A 102 9.85 -11.00 8.66
N ILE A 103 9.80 -10.87 7.31
CA ILE A 103 8.60 -10.39 6.61
C ILE A 103 7.39 -11.26 6.94
N LYS A 104 7.50 -12.58 6.76
CA LYS A 104 6.39 -13.52 7.05
C LYS A 104 5.86 -13.37 8.48
N SER A 105 6.77 -13.29 9.46
CA SER A 105 6.43 -13.12 10.87
C SER A 105 5.71 -11.79 11.13
N ALA A 106 6.22 -10.69 10.58
CA ALA A 106 5.61 -9.38 10.73
C ALA A 106 4.20 -9.31 10.14
N LEU A 107 4.00 -9.86 8.92
CA LEU A 107 2.69 -9.89 8.28
C LEU A 107 1.69 -10.73 9.09
N SER A 108 2.10 -11.88 9.61
CA SER A 108 1.22 -12.75 10.40
C SER A 108 0.72 -12.14 11.73
N LYS A 109 1.45 -11.16 12.27
CA LYS A 109 1.14 -10.53 13.56
C LYS A 109 0.27 -9.28 13.42
N ASN A 110 0.29 -8.64 12.26
CA ASN A 110 -0.37 -7.36 12.03
C ASN A 110 -1.62 -7.55 11.18
N HIS A 111 -2.69 -6.85 11.52
CA HIS A 111 -3.94 -6.88 10.79
C HIS A 111 -4.55 -5.48 10.77
N TYR A 112 -5.36 -5.21 9.75
CA TYR A 112 -6.10 -3.96 9.63
C TYR A 112 -7.58 -4.22 9.84
N LYS A 113 -8.31 -3.22 10.34
CA LYS A 113 -9.75 -3.31 10.58
C LYS A 113 -10.52 -3.50 9.28
N LYS A 114 -10.23 -2.69 8.26
CA LYS A 114 -10.74 -2.88 6.89
C LYS A 114 -9.65 -2.52 5.87
N VAL A 115 -9.74 -3.16 4.70
CA VAL A 115 -8.83 -2.95 3.58
C VAL A 115 -9.67 -2.62 2.37
N PHE A 116 -9.41 -1.49 1.74
CA PHE A 116 -10.06 -1.02 0.53
C PHE A 116 -9.13 -1.24 -0.65
N ILE A 117 -9.57 -2.01 -1.64
CA ILE A 117 -8.82 -2.23 -2.88
C ILE A 117 -9.45 -1.36 -3.96
N LEU A 118 -8.71 -0.35 -4.42
CA LEU A 118 -9.15 0.50 -5.51
C LEU A 118 -8.99 -0.23 -6.85
N ASP A 119 -10.08 -0.33 -7.61
CA ASP A 119 -10.07 -0.85 -8.97
C ASP A 119 -9.21 0.02 -9.89
N GLU A 120 -8.65 -0.63 -10.92
CA GLU A 120 -7.77 0.02 -11.88
C GLU A 120 -8.52 1.00 -12.78
N LEU A 121 -7.90 2.15 -13.05
CA LEU A 121 -8.38 3.05 -14.09
C LEU A 121 -8.09 2.41 -15.46
N ILE A 122 -9.09 2.35 -16.34
CA ILE A 122 -9.00 1.72 -17.67
C ILE A 122 -7.85 2.30 -18.51
N VAL A 123 -7.44 3.54 -18.24
CA VAL A 123 -6.32 4.20 -18.91
C VAL A 123 -5.06 4.09 -18.07
N TYR A 124 -4.21 3.12 -18.41
CA TYR A 124 -2.84 3.06 -17.88
C TYR A 124 -1.94 4.00 -18.68
N GLU A 125 -1.84 5.26 -18.28
CA GLU A 125 -0.79 6.14 -18.81
C GLU A 125 0.54 5.80 -18.13
N GLN A 126 1.52 5.36 -18.93
CA GLN A 126 2.93 5.38 -18.52
C GLN A 126 3.35 6.83 -18.42
N ASN A 127 3.78 7.23 -17.23
CA ASN A 127 4.51 8.48 -17.02
C ASN A 127 5.88 8.14 -16.43
N ASP A 128 6.81 9.11 -16.41
CA ASP A 128 8.21 8.88 -16.01
C ASP A 128 8.40 8.30 -14.59
N SER A 129 7.35 8.32 -13.75
CA SER A 129 7.38 7.72 -12.40
C SER A 129 6.80 6.30 -12.32
N ARG A 130 6.29 5.73 -13.42
CA ARG A 130 5.67 4.40 -13.48
C ARG A 130 6.55 3.43 -14.26
N ILE A 131 7.22 2.56 -13.52
CA ILE A 131 8.18 1.59 -14.07
C ILE A 131 7.46 0.34 -14.61
N GLU A 132 6.32 -0.04 -14.01
CA GLU A 132 5.58 -1.24 -14.42
C GLU A 132 4.81 -1.06 -15.74
N ASN A 133 4.57 -2.15 -16.46
CA ASN A 133 3.63 -2.16 -17.58
C ASN A 133 2.23 -2.57 -17.09
N GLN A 134 1.21 -2.38 -17.93
CA GLN A 134 -0.18 -2.71 -17.59
C GLN A 134 -0.36 -4.17 -17.13
N LYS A 135 0.32 -5.13 -17.78
CA LYS A 135 0.22 -6.55 -17.36
C LYS A 135 0.71 -6.77 -15.93
N MET A 136 1.82 -6.12 -15.57
CA MET A 136 2.38 -6.19 -14.22
C MET A 136 1.49 -5.46 -13.22
N ALA A 137 0.93 -4.30 -13.56
CA ALA A 137 -0.02 -3.59 -12.71
C ALA A 137 -1.25 -4.48 -12.37
N ASN A 138 -1.87 -5.08 -13.39
CA ASN A 138 -3.01 -5.99 -13.23
C ASN A 138 -2.64 -7.24 -12.40
N TYR A 139 -1.40 -7.73 -12.54
CA TYR A 139 -0.92 -8.86 -11.76
C TYR A 139 -0.75 -8.48 -10.28
N ILE A 140 -0.11 -7.33 -10.00
CA ILE A 140 0.05 -6.79 -8.65
C ILE A 140 -1.31 -6.52 -8.01
N HIS A 141 -2.28 -5.96 -8.75
CA HIS A 141 -3.63 -5.74 -8.25
C HIS A 141 -4.28 -7.05 -7.76
N LYS A 142 -4.21 -8.12 -8.56
CA LYS A 142 -4.72 -9.45 -8.15
C LYS A 142 -3.98 -10.00 -6.93
N LEU A 143 -2.66 -9.79 -6.86
CA LEU A 143 -1.85 -10.23 -5.73
C LEU A 143 -2.23 -9.51 -4.44
N HIS A 144 -2.53 -8.20 -4.47
CA HIS A 144 -3.02 -7.50 -3.29
C HIS A 144 -4.26 -8.16 -2.72
N ILE A 145 -5.26 -8.47 -3.56
CA ILE A 145 -6.48 -9.14 -3.12
C ILE A 145 -6.15 -10.49 -2.46
N GLN A 146 -5.34 -11.31 -3.13
CA GLN A 146 -4.98 -12.65 -2.66
C GLN A 146 -4.18 -12.62 -1.35
N VAL A 147 -3.24 -11.69 -1.23
CA VAL A 147 -2.41 -11.54 -0.03
C VAL A 147 -3.30 -11.14 1.14
N TYR A 148 -4.12 -10.10 1.03
CA TYR A 148 -4.99 -9.70 2.14
C TYR A 148 -5.94 -10.83 2.57
N GLN A 149 -6.52 -11.56 1.60
CA GLN A 149 -7.35 -12.74 1.88
C GLN A 149 -6.59 -13.87 2.59
N ARG A 150 -5.33 -14.11 2.22
CA ARG A 150 -4.47 -15.13 2.86
C ARG A 150 -4.28 -14.88 4.36
N TYR A 151 -4.24 -13.61 4.76
CA TYR A 151 -4.13 -13.20 6.17
C TYR A 151 -5.50 -12.96 6.82
N GLY A 152 -6.57 -13.53 6.26
CA GLY A 152 -7.91 -13.51 6.87
C GLY A 152 -8.63 -12.16 6.79
N MET A 153 -8.05 -11.16 6.12
CA MET A 153 -8.72 -9.89 5.86
C MET A 153 -9.62 -10.02 4.64
N LYS A 154 -10.82 -9.44 4.70
CA LYS A 154 -11.78 -9.42 3.59
C LYS A 154 -11.72 -8.05 2.92
N PRO A 155 -11.03 -7.91 1.77
CA PRO A 155 -10.92 -6.61 1.13
C PRO A 155 -12.26 -6.15 0.59
N ILE A 156 -12.54 -4.86 0.72
CA ILE A 156 -13.69 -4.17 0.15
C ILE A 156 -13.23 -3.60 -1.19
N MET A 157 -13.84 -4.06 -2.28
CA MET A 157 -13.54 -3.54 -3.61
C MET A 157 -14.18 -2.17 -3.78
N VAL A 158 -13.40 -1.20 -4.24
CA VAL A 158 -13.85 0.16 -4.49
C VAL A 158 -13.87 0.39 -6.00
N PRO A 159 -15.07 0.50 -6.61
CA PRO A 159 -15.17 0.66 -8.06
C PRO A 159 -14.59 1.99 -8.55
N VAL A 160 -14.32 2.05 -9.85
CA VAL A 160 -13.88 3.30 -10.49
C VAL A 160 -15.01 4.32 -10.42
N MET A 161 -14.78 5.39 -9.66
CA MET A 161 -15.69 6.51 -9.48
C MET A 161 -14.90 7.81 -9.26
N PRO A 162 -15.56 8.98 -9.37
CA PRO A 162 -14.98 10.28 -9.00
C PRO A 162 -14.35 10.25 -7.60
N VAL A 163 -13.34 11.10 -7.38
CA VAL A 163 -12.57 11.08 -6.12
C VAL A 163 -13.45 11.35 -4.91
N GLU A 164 -14.38 12.30 -4.99
CA GLU A 164 -15.28 12.64 -3.87
C GLU A 164 -16.24 11.49 -3.55
N ASP A 165 -16.90 10.90 -4.55
CA ASP A 165 -17.79 9.74 -4.36
C ASP A 165 -17.04 8.55 -3.73
N ARG A 166 -15.78 8.35 -4.13
CA ARG A 166 -14.91 7.31 -3.59
C ARG A 166 -14.57 7.54 -2.13
N VAL A 167 -14.30 8.79 -1.78
CA VAL A 167 -14.01 9.19 -0.39
C VAL A 167 -15.23 8.97 0.47
N ASP A 168 -16.41 9.38 0.00
CA ASP A 168 -17.67 9.17 0.72
C ASP A 168 -17.98 7.68 0.90
N PHE A 169 -17.78 6.86 -0.14
CA PHE A 169 -17.89 5.40 -0.03
C PHE A 169 -16.97 4.82 1.07
N ILE A 170 -15.70 5.26 1.12
CA ILE A 170 -14.75 4.78 2.11
C ILE A 170 -15.15 5.23 3.51
N ILE A 171 -15.56 6.49 3.68
CA ILE A 171 -16.00 7.05 4.96
C ILE A 171 -17.22 6.31 5.51
N GLU A 172 -18.23 6.05 4.66
CA GLU A 172 -19.39 5.26 5.05
C GLU A 172 -18.98 3.88 5.58
N HIS A 173 -17.98 3.25 4.97
CA HIS A 173 -17.44 1.99 5.47
C HIS A 173 -16.52 2.14 6.69
N ILE A 174 -16.00 3.31 7.02
CA ILE A 174 -15.20 3.51 8.25
C ILE A 174 -16.12 3.76 9.45
N GLU A 175 -17.20 4.50 9.25
CA GLU A 175 -18.14 4.92 10.29
C GLU A 175 -19.18 3.85 10.65
N ASN A 176 -19.45 2.90 9.74
CA ASN A 176 -20.28 1.70 9.97
C ASN A 176 -19.48 0.51 10.56
#